data_AF-A0A4E0R8B8-F1
#
_entry.id   AF-A0A4E0R8B8-F1
#
_cell.length_a   1.000
_cell.length_b   1.000
_cell.length_c   1.000
_cell.angle_alpha   90.00
_cell.angle_beta   90.00
_cell.angle_gamma   90.00
#
_symmetry.space_group_name_H-M   'P 1'
#
loop_
_entity.id
_entity.type
_entity.pdbx_description
1 polymer ?
#
loop_
_entity_poly.entity_id
_entity_poly.type
_entity_poly.pdbx_seq_one_letter_code
_entity_poly.pdbx_strand_id
1 'polypeptide(L)'
;MAISAFDYLPLTASVDNSVFYLLSGPSPSIYTLRQIRALDCIEEVPYESPMYDLLWSDPDDRVSWGKSPRVAGRTFGQDISETFNHSKTLTLVSRAHQLSMEGLPWRHD
;
A
#
# COMPACT_ATOMS: atom_id res chain seq x y z
N MET A 1 26.24 7.25 2.56
CA MET A 1 26.14 6.20 3.60
C MET A 1 24.80 6.20 4.33
N ALA A 2 24.14 7.34 4.60
CA ALA A 2 22.85 7.32 5.33
C ALA A 2 21.64 6.86 4.49
N ILE A 3 21.63 7.12 3.18
CA ILE A 3 20.49 6.78 2.30
C ILE A 3 20.33 5.27 2.15
N SER A 4 21.43 4.53 1.99
CA SER A 4 21.43 3.07 1.82
C SER A 4 20.92 2.30 3.03
N ALA A 5 20.76 2.94 4.19
CA ALA A 5 20.13 2.30 5.35
C ALA A 5 18.61 2.17 5.17
N PHE A 6 17.99 3.06 4.38
CA PHE A 6 16.54 3.02 4.13
C PHE A 6 16.13 1.86 3.24
N ASP A 7 17.04 1.38 2.38
CA ASP A 7 16.82 0.20 1.51
C ASP A 7 16.57 -1.09 2.31
N TYR A 8 16.88 -1.09 3.62
CA TYR A 8 16.64 -2.21 4.52
C TYR A 8 15.34 -2.08 5.33
N LEU A 9 14.59 -0.98 5.17
CA LEU A 9 13.33 -0.82 5.88
C LEU A 9 12.27 -1.78 5.30
N PRO A 10 11.52 -2.50 6.15
CA PRO A 10 10.42 -3.32 5.68
C PRO A 10 9.32 -2.43 5.09
N LEU A 11 8.78 -2.83 3.93
CA LEU A 11 7.71 -2.09 3.27
C LEU A 11 6.35 -2.23 3.96
N THR A 12 6.11 -3.39 4.57
CA THR A 12 4.80 -3.77 5.12
C THR A 12 4.97 -4.62 6.38
N ALA A 13 3.98 -4.61 7.25
CA ALA A 13 3.90 -5.50 8.39
C ALA A 13 2.52 -6.15 8.48
N SER A 14 2.44 -7.31 9.13
CA SER A 14 1.18 -7.97 9.44
C SER A 14 1.14 -8.37 10.91
N VAL A 15 0.05 -8.05 11.61
CA VAL A 15 -0.16 -8.41 13.01
C VAL A 15 -1.32 -9.41 13.08
N ASP A 16 -1.13 -10.48 13.84
CA ASP A 16 -2.11 -11.56 14.05
C ASP A 16 -2.72 -12.13 12.76
N ASN A 17 -1.98 -12.07 11.66
CA ASN A 17 -2.42 -12.46 10.31
C ASN A 17 -3.78 -11.86 9.86
N SER A 18 -4.22 -10.75 10.48
CA SER A 18 -5.53 -10.15 10.24
C SER A 18 -5.43 -8.65 9.96
N VAL A 19 -4.49 -7.95 10.59
CA VAL A 19 -4.26 -6.52 10.35
C VAL A 19 -3.00 -6.35 9.52
N PHE A 20 -3.13 -5.63 8.40
CA PHE A 20 -2.03 -5.36 7.48
C PHE A 20 -1.65 -3.88 7.53
N TYR A 21 -0.35 -3.60 7.64
CA TYR A 21 0.23 -2.27 7.72
C TYR A 21 1.10 -2.02 6.50
N LEU A 22 0.93 -0.86 5.88
CA LEU A 22 1.82 -0.35 4.83
C LEU A 22 1.86 1.17 4.87
N LEU A 23 2.90 1.77 4.30
CA LEU A 23 2.99 3.23 4.28
C LEU A 23 1.86 3.85 3.46
N SER A 24 1.54 3.29 2.30
CA SER A 24 0.59 3.89 1.37
C SER A 24 -0.58 2.99 1.02
N GLY A 25 -0.61 2.35 -0.15
CA GLY A 25 -1.78 1.61 -0.65
C GLY A 25 -1.40 0.35 -1.41
N PRO A 26 -2.37 -0.50 -1.80
CA PRO A 26 -2.10 -1.70 -2.57
C PRO A 26 -1.55 -1.38 -3.97
N SER A 27 -0.98 -2.40 -4.61
CA SER A 27 -0.55 -2.37 -6.01
C SER A 27 -1.48 -3.22 -6.88
N PRO A 28 -1.84 -2.79 -8.10
CA PRO A 28 -2.56 -3.61 -9.07
C PRO A 28 -1.78 -4.87 -9.50
N SER A 29 -0.47 -4.89 -9.28
CA SER A 29 0.42 -6.00 -9.62
C SER A 29 0.58 -7.01 -8.48
N ILE A 30 -0.01 -6.75 -7.31
CA ILE A 30 0.09 -7.59 -6.11
C ILE A 30 -1.28 -8.20 -5.79
N TYR A 31 -1.37 -9.51 -5.94
CA TYR A 31 -2.59 -10.28 -5.64
C TYR A 31 -2.48 -11.02 -4.30
N THR A 32 -1.27 -11.36 -3.84
CA THR A 32 -1.05 -12.18 -2.64
C THR A 32 0.01 -11.57 -1.70
N LEU A 33 -0.08 -11.83 -0.38
CA LEU A 33 0.97 -11.43 0.57
C LEU A 33 2.33 -12.08 0.27
N ARG A 34 2.33 -13.25 -0.38
CA ARG A 34 3.55 -13.93 -0.80
C ARG A 34 4.33 -13.13 -1.84
N GLN A 35 3.63 -12.44 -2.76
CA GLN A 35 4.30 -11.57 -3.74
C GLN A 35 5.01 -10.41 -3.06
N ILE A 36 4.40 -9.81 -2.02
CA ILE A 36 5.03 -8.73 -1.24
C ILE A 36 6.30 -9.23 -0.55
N ARG A 37 6.26 -10.42 0.07
CA ARG A 37 7.42 -11.04 0.75
C ARG A 37 8.54 -11.44 -0.21
N ALA A 38 8.25 -11.56 -1.50
CA ALA A 38 9.21 -11.97 -2.53
C ALA A 38 9.81 -10.77 -3.29
N LEU A 39 9.42 -9.54 -2.96
CA LEU A 39 10.02 -8.34 -3.55
C LEU A 39 11.47 -8.20 -3.09
N ASP A 40 12.37 -7.98 -4.04
CA ASP A 40 13.68 -7.43 -3.71
C ASP A 40 13.50 -5.95 -3.39
N CYS A 41 13.91 -5.55 -2.19
CA CYS A 41 13.68 -4.21 -1.66
C CYS A 41 15.00 -3.49 -1.38
N ILE A 42 16.15 -4.16 -1.55
CA ILE A 42 17.47 -3.59 -1.27
C ILE A 42 17.97 -2.87 -2.54
N GLU A 43 17.18 -1.92 -3.01
CA GLU A 43 17.45 -1.11 -4.18
C GLU A 43 16.72 0.23 -4.10
N GLU A 44 17.11 1.19 -4.96
CA GLU A 44 16.34 2.40 -5.16
C GLU A 44 14.97 2.04 -5.77
N VAL A 45 13.89 2.64 -5.25
CA VAL A 45 12.51 2.31 -5.64
C VAL A 45 12.31 2.42 -7.15
N PRO A 46 12.11 1.31 -7.88
CA PRO A 46 11.98 1.36 -9.33
C PRO A 46 10.65 2.02 -9.73
N TYR A 47 10.67 2.90 -10.73
CA TYR A 47 9.48 3.57 -11.24
C TYR A 47 8.47 2.56 -11.81
N GLU A 48 7.18 2.75 -11.54
CA GLU A 48 6.09 1.86 -11.96
C GLU A 48 6.23 0.39 -11.48
N SER A 49 6.92 0.17 -10.36
CA SER A 49 7.04 -1.15 -9.73
C SER A 49 5.96 -1.41 -8.66
N PRO A 50 5.77 -2.68 -8.22
CA PRO A 50 4.93 -2.98 -7.07
C PRO A 50 5.37 -2.25 -5.79
N MET A 51 6.68 -2.10 -5.57
CA MET A 51 7.24 -1.33 -4.44
C MET A 51 6.84 0.15 -4.53
N TYR A 52 6.84 0.72 -5.74
CA TYR A 52 6.41 2.09 -5.99
C TYR A 52 4.95 2.30 -5.60
N ASP A 53 4.05 1.43 -6.01
CA ASP A 53 2.64 1.53 -5.64
C ASP A 53 2.43 1.40 -4.11
N LEU A 54 3.14 0.46 -3.46
CA LEU A 54 3.07 0.27 -2.00
C LEU A 54 3.44 1.52 -1.20
N LEU A 55 4.32 2.36 -1.76
CA LEU A 55 4.82 3.58 -1.14
C LEU A 55 4.04 4.85 -1.53
N TRP A 56 3.28 4.83 -2.63
CA TRP A 56 2.69 6.05 -3.22
C TRP A 56 1.19 5.99 -3.55
N SER A 57 0.53 4.83 -3.46
CA SER A 57 -0.90 4.72 -3.78
C SER A 57 -1.83 5.24 -2.69
N ASP A 58 -2.92 5.90 -3.08
CA ASP A 58 -3.87 6.57 -2.18
C ASP A 58 -5.32 6.06 -2.37
N PRO A 59 -6.12 5.97 -1.29
CA PRO A 59 -7.54 5.66 -1.40
C PRO A 59 -8.30 6.83 -2.08
N ASP A 60 -9.37 6.50 -2.78
CA ASP A 60 -10.22 7.43 -3.54
C ASP A 60 -11.67 6.95 -3.49
N ASP A 61 -12.62 7.87 -3.50
CA ASP A 61 -14.06 7.56 -3.42
C ASP A 61 -14.60 7.01 -4.76
N ARG A 62 -13.78 7.05 -5.81
CA ARG A 62 -14.09 6.45 -7.13
C ARG A 62 -13.89 4.95 -7.11
N VAL A 63 -14.72 4.24 -7.89
CA VAL A 63 -14.59 2.79 -8.08
C VAL A 63 -13.35 2.46 -8.93
N SER A 64 -12.67 1.38 -8.55
CA SER A 64 -11.50 0.81 -9.21
C SER A 64 -10.23 1.67 -9.12
N TRP A 65 -9.25 1.35 -9.96
CA TRP A 65 -7.98 2.07 -10.02
C TRP A 65 -8.10 3.39 -10.77
N GLY A 66 -7.46 4.43 -10.27
CA GLY A 66 -7.37 5.74 -10.90
C GLY A 66 -5.95 6.26 -11.02
N LYS A 67 -5.79 7.36 -11.74
CA LYS A 67 -4.51 8.08 -11.84
C LYS A 67 -4.28 8.89 -10.57
N SER A 68 -3.10 8.74 -9.98
CA SER A 68 -2.71 9.53 -8.81
C SER A 68 -2.51 11.01 -9.16
N PRO A 69 -3.08 11.94 -8.38
CA PRO A 69 -2.80 13.38 -8.53
C PRO A 69 -1.37 13.74 -8.08
N ARG A 70 -0.66 12.84 -7.37
CA ARG A 70 0.73 13.06 -6.93
C ARG A 70 1.76 12.82 -8.02
N VAL A 71 1.32 12.37 -9.20
CA VAL A 71 2.22 11.90 -10.28
C VAL A 71 3.07 10.70 -9.82
N ALA A 72 2.62 9.99 -8.77
CA ALA A 72 3.25 8.81 -8.21
C ALA A 72 2.20 7.85 -7.63
N GLY A 73 2.39 6.54 -7.85
CA GLY A 73 1.44 5.49 -7.51
C GLY A 73 0.10 5.62 -8.26
N ARG A 74 -0.95 5.04 -7.68
CA ARG A 74 -2.32 5.05 -8.21
C ARG A 74 -3.33 5.44 -7.15
N THR A 75 -4.53 5.83 -7.57
CA THR A 75 -5.66 5.84 -6.64
C THR A 75 -6.41 4.51 -6.69
N PHE A 76 -7.06 4.14 -5.59
CA PHE A 76 -7.84 2.90 -5.51
C PHE A 76 -9.14 3.09 -4.75
N GLY A 77 -10.22 2.51 -5.28
CA GLY A 77 -11.53 2.50 -4.67
C GLY A 77 -11.74 1.46 -3.56
N GLN A 78 -12.93 1.50 -2.98
CA GLN A 78 -13.40 0.53 -1.99
C GLN A 78 -13.39 -0.91 -2.52
N ASP A 79 -13.78 -1.14 -3.78
CA ASP A 79 -13.77 -2.46 -4.42
C ASP A 79 -12.38 -3.11 -4.42
N ILE A 80 -11.33 -2.30 -4.58
CA ILE A 80 -9.94 -2.74 -4.52
C ILE A 80 -9.55 -3.10 -3.08
N SER A 81 -10.02 -2.32 -2.11
CA SER A 81 -9.75 -2.55 -0.68
C SER A 81 -10.41 -3.84 -0.20
N GLU A 82 -11.68 -4.05 -0.56
CA GLU A 82 -12.42 -5.29 -0.28
C GLU A 82 -11.75 -6.51 -0.93
N THR A 83 -11.40 -6.41 -2.21
CA THR A 83 -10.69 -7.48 -2.92
C THR A 83 -9.34 -7.79 -2.26
N PHE A 84 -8.59 -6.75 -1.87
CA PHE A 84 -7.31 -6.91 -1.21
C PHE A 84 -7.45 -7.60 0.15
N ASN A 85 -8.47 -7.23 0.94
CA ASN A 85 -8.74 -7.80 2.25
C ASN A 85 -9.24 -9.25 2.17
N HIS A 86 -10.26 -9.50 1.34
CA HIS A 86 -10.86 -10.83 1.17
C HIS A 86 -9.85 -11.86 0.65
N SER A 87 -9.02 -11.48 -0.32
CA SER A 87 -7.99 -12.38 -0.88
C SER A 87 -6.93 -12.82 0.14
N LYS A 88 -6.80 -12.10 1.26
CA LYS A 88 -5.72 -12.25 2.25
C LYS A 88 -6.24 -12.53 3.67
N THR A 89 -7.56 -12.72 3.82
CA THR A 89 -8.23 -12.92 5.12
C THR A 89 -7.95 -11.79 6.11
N LEU A 90 -7.77 -10.57 5.59
CA LEU A 90 -7.50 -9.39 6.40
C LEU A 90 -8.81 -8.77 6.88
N THR A 91 -8.80 -8.27 8.10
CA THR A 91 -9.89 -7.50 8.69
C THR A 91 -9.68 -6.00 8.55
N LEU A 92 -8.41 -5.57 8.43
CA LEU A 92 -8.06 -4.15 8.39
C LEU A 92 -6.75 -3.93 7.62
N VAL A 93 -6.75 -2.86 6.83
CA VAL A 93 -5.53 -2.23 6.30
C VAL A 93 -5.32 -0.90 7.01
N SER A 94 -4.21 -0.78 7.73
CA SER A 94 -3.77 0.47 8.36
C SER A 94 -2.68 1.11 7.52
N ARG A 95 -2.81 2.42 7.25
CA ARG A 95 -1.90 3.13 6.35
C ARG A 95 -1.55 4.56 6.78
N ALA A 96 -0.42 5.02 6.24
CA ALA A 96 0.21 6.34 6.30
C ALA A 96 -0.19 7.39 5.24
N HIS A 97 0.76 8.29 4.99
CA HIS A 97 1.00 9.01 3.73
C HIS A 97 0.01 10.12 3.31
N GLN A 98 -1.23 10.13 3.81
CA GLN A 98 -2.14 11.28 3.66
C GLN A 98 -2.26 12.10 4.96
N LEU A 99 -2.18 13.43 4.84
CA LEU A 99 -2.51 14.33 5.94
C LEU A 99 -4.02 14.21 6.23
N SER A 100 -4.37 13.98 7.49
CA SER A 100 -5.74 14.09 7.99
C SER A 100 -5.81 15.11 9.10
N MET A 101 -6.77 16.03 9.01
CA MET A 101 -7.03 17.01 10.06
C MET A 101 -7.59 16.37 11.34
N GLU A 102 -8.26 15.23 11.20
CA GLU A 102 -8.86 14.46 12.29
C GLU A 102 -7.89 13.40 12.87
N GLY A 103 -6.67 13.32 12.33
CA GLY A 103 -5.68 12.33 12.69
C GLY A 103 -5.92 10.99 11.99
N LEU A 104 -6.92 10.21 12.42
CA LEU A 104 -7.16 8.84 11.96
C LEU A 104 -8.58 8.66 11.36
N PRO A 105 -8.78 8.98 10.07
CA PRO A 105 -10.05 8.81 9.41
C PRO A 105 -10.25 7.36 8.93
N TRP A 106 -11.48 6.85 9.05
CA TRP A 106 -11.89 5.58 8.45
C TRP A 106 -12.31 5.79 6.99
N ARG A 107 -11.94 4.85 6.11
CA ARG A 107 -12.23 4.85 4.66
C ARG A 107 -12.50 3.42 4.21
N HIS A 108 -13.39 3.26 3.22
CA HIS A 108 -13.74 1.99 2.57
C HIS A 108 -14.23 0.93 3.58
N ASP A 109 -15.53 0.99 3.89
CA ASP A 109 -16.22 0.21 4.93
C ASP A 109 -15.85 -1.28 4.99
#